data_AF-T2IWB5-F1
#
_entry.id   AF-T2IWB5-F1
#
_cell.length_a   1.000
_cell.length_b   1.000
_cell.length_c   1.000
_cell.angle_alpha   90.00
_cell.angle_beta   90.00
_cell.angle_gamma   90.00
#
_symmetry.space_group_name_H-M   'P 1'
#
loop_
_entity.id
_entity.type
_entity.pdbx_description
1 polymer ?
#
loop_
_entity_poly.entity_id
_entity_poly.type
_entity_poly.pdbx_seq_one_letter_code
_entity_poly.pdbx_strand_id
1 'polypeptide(L)'
;MSKQQLMDFIVAAKNDESLKAQLKEAQPEEIIRIAEKAGFNFSEEIKGRFRNRWAGVNSCPQRADVDEICPALCPPGFKSLAEYSQSTCSPWDTQEKYDFRSGVKYN
;
A
#
# COMPACT_ATOMS: atom_id res chain seq x y z
N MET A 1 -7.77 8.05 11.44
CA MET A 1 -6.84 7.22 12.23
C MET A 1 -5.60 6.93 11.41
N SER A 2 -4.44 6.92 12.07
CA SER A 2 -3.19 7.53 11.59
C SER A 2 -2.22 6.53 10.96
N LYS A 3 -1.28 7.10 10.20
CA LYS A 3 0.00 6.54 9.71
C LYS A 3 0.67 5.52 10.64
N GLN A 4 0.41 5.59 11.96
CA GLN A 4 0.89 4.64 12.96
C GLN A 4 0.39 3.21 12.72
N GLN A 5 -0.89 3.01 12.37
CA GLN A 5 -1.43 1.67 12.12
C GLN A 5 -0.75 0.98 10.93
N LEU A 6 -0.37 1.76 9.91
CA LEU A 6 0.40 1.23 8.78
C LEU A 6 1.83 0.85 9.23
N MET A 7 2.47 1.66 10.08
CA MET A 7 3.79 1.34 10.63
C MET A 7 3.74 0.10 11.51
N ASP A 8 2.77 0.00 12.41
CA ASP A 8 2.61 -1.15 13.31
C ASP A 8 2.38 -2.43 12.50
N PHE A 9 1.57 -2.36 11.44
CA PHE A 9 1.37 -3.45 10.50
C PHE A 9 2.67 -3.84 9.78
N ILE A 10 3.44 -2.87 9.29
CA ILE A 10 4.73 -3.12 8.64
C ILE A 10 5.69 -3.82 9.60
N VAL A 11 5.80 -3.32 10.84
CA VAL A 11 6.67 -3.91 11.86
C VAL A 11 6.22 -5.33 12.19
N ALA A 12 4.91 -5.57 12.35
CA ALA A 12 4.39 -6.91 12.58
C ALA A 12 4.68 -7.85 11.41
N ALA A 13 4.41 -7.44 10.17
CA ALA A 13 4.68 -8.24 8.97
C ALA A 13 6.16 -8.52 8.75
N LYS A 14 7.06 -7.64 9.20
CA LYS A 14 8.51 -7.89 9.14
C LYS A 14 9.00 -8.89 10.19
N ASN A 15 8.34 -8.96 11.34
CA ASN A 15 8.73 -9.84 12.45
C ASN A 15 7.97 -11.19 12.49
N ASP A 16 6.84 -11.30 11.77
CA ASP A 16 6.04 -12.52 11.67
C ASP A 16 6.14 -13.13 10.27
N GLU A 17 6.88 -14.24 10.16
CA GLU A 17 7.09 -14.95 8.89
C GLU A 17 5.79 -15.52 8.30
N SER A 18 4.82 -15.91 9.14
CA SER A 18 3.53 -16.44 8.70
C SER A 18 2.68 -15.33 8.08
N LEU A 19 2.66 -14.16 8.72
CA LEU A 19 2.01 -12.97 8.18
C LEU A 19 2.68 -12.52 6.88
N LYS A 20 4.01 -12.48 6.83
CA LYS A 20 4.78 -12.14 5.63
C LYS A 20 4.49 -13.10 4.47
N ALA A 21 4.40 -14.40 4.74
CA ALA A 21 4.10 -15.41 3.73
C ALA A 21 2.70 -15.21 3.11
N GLN A 22 1.70 -14.89 3.93
CA GLN A 22 0.34 -14.58 3.45
C GLN A 22 0.31 -13.32 2.58
N LEU A 23 1.08 -12.30 2.93
CA LEU A 23 1.11 -11.03 2.19
C LEU A 23 1.88 -11.09 0.86
N LYS A 24 2.80 -12.05 0.71
CA LYS A 24 3.69 -12.15 -0.44
C LYS A 24 2.96 -12.22 -1.78
N GLU A 25 1.88 -12.99 -1.84
CA GLU A 25 1.09 -13.21 -3.07
C GLU A 25 -0.28 -12.51 -3.03
N ALA A 26 -0.63 -11.92 -1.88
CA ALA A 26 -1.93 -11.30 -1.66
C ALA A 26 -2.17 -10.09 -2.56
N GLN A 27 -3.37 -10.03 -3.11
CA GLN A 27 -3.84 -8.88 -3.89
C GLN A 27 -4.35 -7.76 -2.95
N PRO A 28 -4.54 -6.51 -3.43
CA PRO A 28 -4.90 -5.37 -2.59
C PRO A 28 -6.01 -5.59 -1.55
N GLU A 29 -7.16 -6.15 -1.96
CA GLU A 29 -8.28 -6.42 -1.04
C GLU A 29 -7.97 -7.54 -0.04
N GLU A 30 -7.13 -8.50 -0.44
CA GLU A 30 -6.72 -9.60 0.42
C GLU A 30 -5.74 -9.11 1.49
N ILE A 31 -4.82 -8.22 1.15
CA ILE A 31 -3.94 -7.55 2.12
C ILE A 31 -4.75 -6.80 3.17
N ILE A 32 -5.79 -6.07 2.77
CA ILE A 32 -6.69 -5.36 3.70
C ILE A 32 -7.37 -6.36 4.66
N ARG A 33 -7.88 -7.49 4.13
CA ARG A 33 -8.52 -8.53 4.95
C ARG A 33 -7.53 -9.24 5.89
N ILE A 34 -6.31 -9.52 5.43
CA ILE A 34 -5.26 -10.13 6.25
C ILE A 34 -4.89 -9.18 7.40
N ALA A 35 -4.72 -7.90 7.11
CA ALA A 35 -4.44 -6.88 8.12
C ALA A 35 -5.56 -6.79 9.16
N GLU A 36 -6.82 -6.76 8.73
CA GLU A 36 -7.99 -6.74 9.62
C GLU A 36 -8.05 -7.99 10.52
N LYS A 37 -7.81 -9.18 9.96
CA LYS A 37 -7.72 -10.44 10.73
C LYS A 37 -6.58 -10.45 11.74
N ALA A 38 -5.48 -9.78 11.42
CA ALA A 38 -4.35 -9.60 12.33
C ALA A 38 -4.56 -8.47 13.35
N GLY A 39 -5.74 -7.83 13.37
CA GLY A 39 -6.10 -6.77 14.33
C GLY A 39 -5.76 -5.35 13.88
N PHE A 40 -5.29 -5.17 12.64
CA PHE A 40 -4.97 -3.87 12.07
C PHE A 40 -6.17 -3.30 11.31
N ASN A 41 -6.84 -2.31 11.91
CA ASN A 41 -7.99 -1.66 11.30
C ASN A 41 -7.56 -0.41 10.53
N PHE A 42 -7.27 -0.59 9.24
CA PHE A 42 -6.88 0.51 8.37
C PHE A 42 -8.00 1.54 8.17
N SER A 43 -7.60 2.81 8.08
CA SER A 43 -8.49 3.88 7.64
C SER A 43 -8.83 3.74 6.16
N GLU A 44 -9.92 4.37 5.71
CA GLU A 44 -10.28 4.39 4.29
C GLU A 44 -9.15 4.96 3.42
N GLU A 45 -8.39 5.91 3.94
CA GLU A 45 -7.19 6.43 3.28
C GLU A 45 -6.14 5.33 3.00
N ILE A 46 -5.80 4.53 4.02
CA ILE A 46 -4.81 3.46 3.87
C ILE A 46 -5.36 2.35 2.96
N LYS A 47 -6.64 1.99 3.12
CA LYS A 47 -7.31 1.03 2.22
C LYS A 47 -7.28 1.52 0.77
N GLY A 48 -7.54 2.80 0.53
CA GLY A 48 -7.45 3.44 -0.78
C GLY A 48 -6.03 3.35 -1.37
N ARG A 49 -5.00 3.55 -0.55
CA ARG A 49 -3.59 3.37 -1.00
C ARG A 49 -3.33 1.93 -1.47
N PHE A 50 -3.78 0.91 -0.72
CA PHE A 50 -3.64 -0.49 -1.12
C PHE A 50 -4.43 -0.81 -2.40
N ARG A 51 -5.73 -0.47 -2.42
CA ARG A 51 -6.63 -0.68 -3.57
C ARG A 51 -6.08 -0.13 -4.88
N ASN A 52 -5.44 1.03 -4.80
CA ASN A 52 -4.86 1.72 -5.94
C ASN A 52 -3.37 1.45 -6.13
N ARG A 53 -2.75 0.55 -5.35
CA ARG A 53 -1.32 0.22 -5.44
C ARG A 53 -0.45 1.47 -5.41
N TRP A 54 -0.79 2.43 -4.53
CA TRP A 54 -0.12 3.73 -4.42
C TRP A 54 -0.13 4.59 -5.70
N ALA A 55 -1.00 4.33 -6.68
CA ALA A 55 -1.17 5.20 -7.84
C ALA A 55 -1.53 6.63 -7.41
N GLY A 56 -0.88 7.62 -8.02
CA GLY A 56 -1.03 9.05 -7.75
C GLY A 56 -0.46 9.52 -6.41
N VAL A 57 0.21 8.64 -5.66
CA VAL A 57 0.86 9.02 -4.40
C VAL A 57 2.23 9.59 -4.72
N ASN A 58 2.46 10.89 -4.52
CA ASN A 58 3.76 11.50 -4.83
C ASN A 58 4.82 11.10 -3.78
N SER A 59 4.53 11.30 -2.48
CA SER A 59 5.47 10.99 -1.40
C SER A 59 4.84 10.07 -0.35
N CYS A 60 5.49 8.93 -0.08
CA CYS A 60 5.15 8.05 1.03
C CYS A 60 6.41 7.32 1.51
N PRO A 61 6.97 7.70 2.68
CA PRO A 61 8.21 7.08 3.16
C PRO A 61 8.05 5.58 3.46
N GLN A 62 6.83 5.11 3.73
CA GLN A 62 6.51 3.71 4.00
C GLN A 62 6.45 2.83 2.72
N ARG A 63 6.54 3.43 1.52
CA ARG A 63 6.29 2.69 0.27
C ARG A 63 7.28 1.54 0.05
N ALA A 64 8.56 1.76 0.35
CA ALA A 64 9.59 0.73 0.21
C ALA A 64 9.35 -0.45 1.16
N ASP A 65 8.96 -0.16 2.40
CA ASP A 65 8.62 -1.20 3.37
C ASP A 65 7.38 -2.01 2.94
N VAL A 66 6.36 -1.32 2.39
CA VAL A 66 5.17 -1.96 1.83
C VAL A 66 5.52 -2.84 0.62
N ASP A 67 6.40 -2.39 -0.27
CA ASP A 67 6.88 -3.16 -1.42
C ASP A 67 7.62 -4.43 -0.98
N GLU A 68 8.36 -4.36 0.14
CA GLU A 68 9.07 -5.51 0.71
C GLU A 68 8.12 -6.58 1.29
N ILE A 69 7.09 -6.16 2.03
CA ILE A 69 6.16 -7.11 2.69
C ILE A 69 5.02 -7.57 1.78
N CYS A 70 4.65 -6.76 0.79
CA CYS A 70 3.54 -7.00 -0.14
C CYS A 70 4.00 -6.86 -1.61
N PRO A 71 4.97 -7.67 -2.09
CA PRO A 71 5.56 -7.51 -3.42
C PRO A 71 4.55 -7.68 -4.56
N ALA A 72 3.48 -8.47 -4.37
CA ALA A 72 2.39 -8.62 -5.34
C ALA A 72 1.57 -7.32 -5.58
N LEU A 73 1.78 -6.27 -4.77
CA LEU A 73 1.21 -4.94 -5.03
C LEU A 73 1.86 -4.25 -6.23
N CYS A 74 3.12 -4.53 -6.54
CA CYS A 74 3.76 -3.97 -7.73
C CYS A 74 3.13 -4.59 -8.99
N PRO A 75 2.54 -3.79 -9.91
CA PRO A 75 2.00 -4.33 -11.15
C PRO A 75 3.10 -4.92 -12.04
N PRO A 76 2.78 -5.94 -12.87
CA PRO A 76 3.74 -6.50 -13.81
C PRO A 76 4.25 -5.42 -14.77
N GLY A 77 5.55 -5.45 -15.07
CA GLY A 77 6.22 -4.47 -15.93
C GLY A 77 6.90 -3.32 -15.18
N PHE A 78 6.73 -3.22 -13.86
CA PHE A 78 7.43 -2.26 -13.01
C PHE A 78 8.42 -2.99 -12.08
N LYS A 79 9.56 -2.37 -11.77
CA LYS A 79 10.60 -2.95 -10.90
C LYS A 79 10.27 -2.79 -9.42
N SER A 80 9.43 -1.79 -9.07
CA SER A 80 9.03 -1.51 -7.69
C SER A 80 7.70 -0.76 -7.64
N LEU A 81 7.02 -0.83 -6.50
CA LEU A 81 5.83 -0.01 -6.23
C LEU A 81 6.14 1.49 -6.34
N ALA A 82 7.39 1.90 -6.04
CA ALA A 82 7.82 3.28 -6.19
C ALA A 82 7.85 3.73 -7.64
N GLU A 83 8.41 2.93 -8.53
CA GLU A 83 8.45 3.20 -9.98
C GLU A 83 7.03 3.27 -10.55
N TYR A 84 6.16 2.32 -10.20
CA TYR A 84 4.76 2.35 -10.62
C TYR A 84 4.06 3.63 -10.13
N SER A 85 4.15 3.92 -8.83
CA SER A 85 3.52 5.09 -8.22
C SER A 85 4.01 6.39 -8.89
N GLN A 86 5.31 6.53 -9.15
CA GLN A 86 5.86 7.68 -9.87
C GLN A 86 5.39 7.77 -11.32
N SER A 87 5.24 6.64 -12.03
CA SER A 87 4.73 6.63 -13.42
C SER A 87 3.31 7.18 -13.55
N THR A 88 2.54 7.14 -12.45
CA THR A 88 1.16 7.65 -12.41
C THR A 88 1.09 9.13 -12.04
N CYS A 89 2.21 9.73 -11.62
CA CYS A 89 2.36 11.15 -11.29
C CYS A 89 3.12 11.88 -12.42
N SER A 90 2.78 13.15 -12.64
CA SER A 90 3.56 14.07 -13.48
C SER A 90 4.65 14.76 -12.66
N PRO A 91 5.76 15.19 -13.28
CA PRO A 91 6.82 15.97 -12.62
C PRO A 91 6.34 17.29 -12.00
N TRP A 92 5.18 17.78 -12.46
CA TRP A 92 4.55 19.02 -12.02
C TRP A 92 3.52 18.81 -10.89
N ASP A 93 3.23 17.56 -10.54
CA ASP A 93 2.27 17.24 -9.48
C ASP A 93 2.87 17.60 -8.13
N THR A 94 2.42 18.73 -7.57
CA THR A 94 2.80 19.18 -6.22
C THR A 94 1.96 18.52 -5.13
N GLN A 95 0.93 17.76 -5.52
CA GLN A 95 -0.02 17.08 -4.63
C GLN A 95 -0.29 15.66 -5.13
N GLU A 96 -0.91 14.84 -4.28
CA GLU A 96 -1.38 13.52 -4.69
C GLU A 96 -2.50 13.68 -5.74
N LYS A 97 -2.38 12.94 -6.85
CA LYS A 97 -3.19 13.15 -8.07
C LYS A 97 -4.65 12.71 -7.93
N TYR A 98 -4.92 11.81 -7.00
CA TYR A 98 -6.21 11.18 -6.83
C TYR A 98 -6.66 11.23 -5.38
N ASP A 99 -7.97 11.17 -5.16
CA ASP A 99 -8.55 11.11 -3.82
C ASP A 99 -8.49 9.68 -3.24
N PHE A 100 -7.31 9.21 -2.85
CA PHE A 100 -7.16 7.95 -2.13
C PHE A 100 -7.83 7.99 -0.75
N ARG A 101 -8.14 9.18 -0.20
CA ARG A 101 -8.84 9.32 1.11
C ARG A 101 -10.28 8.84 1.03
N SER A 102 -10.88 8.88 -0.14
CA SER A 102 -12.19 8.28 -0.41
C SER A 102 -12.20 6.75 -0.20
N GLY A 103 -11.02 6.11 -0.20
CA GLY A 103 -10.89 4.66 -0.11
C GLY A 103 -11.32 3.93 -1.38
N VAL A 104 -11.80 4.60 -2.43
CA VAL A 104 -12.29 3.94 -3.64
C VAL A 104 -11.15 3.55 -4.58
N LYS A 105 -11.36 2.50 -5.38
CA LYS A 105 -10.46 2.16 -6.48
C LYS A 105 -10.70 3.12 -7.65
N TYR A 106 -9.63 3.59 -8.29
CA TYR A 106 -9.74 4.41 -9.50
C TYR A 106 -10.22 3.56 -10.67
N ASN A 107 -10.99 4.19 -11.56
CA ASN A 107 -11.43 3.59 -12.82
C ASN A 107 -10.31 3.57 -13.86
#